data_AF-A0A835Q151-F1
#
_entry.id   AF-A0A835Q151-F1
#
_cell.length_a   1.000
_cell.length_b   1.000
_cell.length_c   1.000
_cell.angle_alpha   90.00
_cell.angle_beta   90.00
_cell.angle_gamma   90.00
#
_symmetry.space_group_name_H-M   'P 1'
#
loop_
_entity.id
_entity.type
_entity.pdbx_description
1 polymer ?
#
loop_
_entity_poly.entity_id
_entity_poly.type
_entity_poly.pdbx_seq_one_letter_code
_entity_poly.pdbx_strand_id
1 'polypeptide(L)'
;MEHSRQNILFSSGFFLFLLLPATIPAWLLPIVDDTSSNHHIYIIHLDRHKMHDLLGDEELESFHRSFLPNTTLDSGLPRLVYSYRHVISGFAARLTPNELDVIRSMPGVLSADRDQVYQLETTYTPE
;
A
#
# COMPACT_ATOMS: atom_id res chain seq x y z
N MET A 1 -19.27 16.24 -68.79
CA MET A 1 -20.14 15.62 -67.77
C MET A 1 -19.28 14.70 -66.94
N GLU A 2 -19.27 14.96 -65.63
CA GLU A 2 -18.80 14.14 -64.51
C GLU A 2 -17.54 13.28 -64.70
N HIS A 3 -16.37 13.69 -64.20
CA HIS A 3 -15.88 13.43 -62.83
C HIS A 3 -15.91 11.96 -62.38
N SER A 4 -14.74 11.35 -62.27
CA SER A 4 -14.40 10.59 -61.07
C SER A 4 -12.89 10.58 -60.86
N ARG A 5 -12.47 11.26 -59.79
CA ARG A 5 -11.12 11.29 -59.24
C ARG A 5 -10.96 10.06 -58.36
N GLN A 6 -9.85 9.32 -58.48
CA GLN A 6 -9.31 8.58 -57.33
C GLN A 6 -7.80 8.77 -57.25
N ASN A 7 -7.38 9.12 -56.03
CA ASN A 7 -6.14 9.77 -55.69
C ASN A 7 -4.97 8.78 -55.55
N ILE A 8 -3.79 9.27 -55.90
CA ILE A 8 -2.49 8.62 -55.86
C ILE A 8 -2.07 8.38 -54.39
N LEU A 9 -1.70 7.14 -54.09
CA LEU A 9 -1.02 6.71 -52.87
C LEU A 9 0.38 7.34 -52.81
N PHE A 10 0.63 8.25 -51.86
CA PHE A 10 1.99 8.65 -51.50
C PHE A 10 2.44 7.89 -50.26
N SER A 11 3.35 6.97 -50.54
CA SER A 11 4.14 6.14 -49.62
C SER A 11 4.74 6.93 -48.46
N SER A 12 4.49 6.40 -47.25
CA SER A 12 5.26 6.47 -46.00
C SER A 12 6.55 7.30 -46.01
N GLY A 13 6.59 8.32 -45.15
CA GLY A 13 7.79 9.09 -44.87
C GLY A 13 7.54 10.27 -43.93
N PHE A 14 7.27 10.01 -42.65
CA PHE A 14 7.46 11.03 -41.63
C PHE A 14 7.96 10.40 -40.32
N PHE A 15 9.28 10.42 -40.18
CA PHE A 15 10.02 10.09 -38.98
C PHE A 15 9.75 11.18 -37.94
N LEU A 16 8.65 11.04 -37.19
CA LEU A 16 8.37 11.91 -36.05
C LEU A 16 8.94 11.24 -34.80
N PHE A 17 10.17 11.63 -34.44
CA PHE A 17 10.72 11.44 -33.10
C PHE A 17 9.83 12.20 -32.11
N LEU A 18 8.86 11.52 -31.49
CA LEU A 18 8.12 12.05 -30.35
C LEU A 18 8.04 11.02 -29.23
N LEU A 19 8.43 11.52 -28.05
CA LEU A 19 8.37 10.93 -26.72
C LEU A 19 9.27 9.71 -26.48
N LEU A 20 10.48 9.98 -25.96
CA LEU A 20 11.00 9.13 -24.89
C LEU A 20 9.89 9.04 -23.81
N PRO A 21 9.38 7.86 -23.44
CA PRO A 21 8.83 7.74 -22.11
C PRO A 21 10.01 7.96 -21.17
N ALA A 22 10.08 9.13 -20.55
CA ALA A 22 10.90 9.30 -19.36
C ALA A 22 10.34 8.31 -18.34
N THR A 23 10.95 7.12 -18.27
CA THR A 23 10.70 6.18 -17.20
C THR A 23 11.13 6.89 -15.93
N ILE A 24 10.16 7.42 -15.17
CA ILE A 24 10.47 8.02 -13.88
C ILE A 24 11.14 6.92 -13.06
N PRO A 25 12.41 7.08 -12.66
CA PRO A 25 13.07 6.07 -11.84
C PRO A 25 12.24 5.90 -10.57
N ALA A 26 12.02 4.64 -10.16
CA ALA A 26 11.21 4.27 -8.99
C ALA A 26 11.73 4.85 -7.64
N TRP A 27 12.79 5.66 -7.68
CA TRP A 27 13.41 6.36 -6.55
C TRP A 27 12.95 7.82 -6.40
N LEU A 28 12.04 8.29 -7.25
CA LEU A 28 11.41 9.63 -7.14
C LEU A 28 10.04 9.61 -6.48
N LEU A 29 9.56 8.48 -5.95
CA LEU A 29 8.42 8.57 -5.03
C LEU A 29 8.92 9.34 -3.80
N PRO A 30 8.37 10.55 -3.51
CA PRO A 30 8.62 11.14 -2.22
C PRO A 30 8.16 10.10 -1.20
N ILE A 31 9.05 9.72 -0.28
CA ILE A 31 8.60 9.26 1.02
C ILE A 31 7.77 10.44 1.51
N VAL A 32 6.45 10.32 1.39
CA VAL A 32 5.52 11.26 1.99
C VAL A 32 5.68 11.03 3.48
N ASP A 33 6.63 11.75 4.07
CA ASP A 33 6.66 12.01 5.49
C ASP A 33 5.51 13.00 5.71
N ASP A 34 4.32 12.44 6.01
CA ASP A 34 3.09 13.20 6.27
C ASP A 34 3.22 13.91 7.62
N THR A 35 4.11 14.91 7.69
CA THR A 35 4.36 15.74 8.88
C THR A 35 3.24 16.77 9.08
N SER A 36 2.00 16.29 9.13
CA SER A 36 0.83 17.07 9.57
C SER A 36 -0.02 16.29 10.58
N SER A 37 0.13 14.97 10.66
CA SER A 37 -0.63 14.14 11.56
C SER A 37 0.29 13.14 12.27
N ASN A 38 0.15 13.00 13.60
CA ASN A 38 1.02 12.19 14.45
C ASN A 38 0.76 10.67 14.29
N HIS A 39 0.60 10.21 13.04
CA HIS A 39 0.34 8.82 12.70
C HIS A 39 1.67 8.08 12.55
N HIS A 40 1.74 6.91 13.16
CA HIS A 40 2.81 5.96 12.94
C HIS A 40 2.22 4.65 12.43
N ILE A 41 3.04 3.82 11.80
CA ILE A 41 2.63 2.46 11.43
C ILE A 41 2.78 1.57 12.65
N TYR A 42 1.72 0.87 12.99
CA TYR A 42 1.71 -0.16 14.04
C TYR A 42 1.29 -1.50 13.44
N ILE A 43 1.94 -2.56 13.90
CA ILE A 43 1.56 -3.94 13.64
C ILE A 43 0.65 -4.37 14.79
N ILE A 44 -0.61 -4.63 14.47
CA ILE A 44 -1.64 -5.08 15.41
C ILE A 44 -1.69 -6.61 15.35
N HIS A 45 -1.45 -7.25 16.49
CA HIS A 45 -1.53 -8.70 16.64
C HIS A 45 -2.91 -9.08 17.16
N LEU A 46 -3.58 -9.98 16.44
CA LEU A 46 -4.91 -10.47 16.78
C LEU A 46 -4.84 -11.92 17.27
N ASP A 47 -5.86 -12.32 18.03
CA ASP A 47 -6.08 -13.71 18.35
C ASP A 47 -6.40 -14.50 17.07
N ARG A 48 -5.71 -15.62 16.87
CA ARG A 48 -5.92 -16.44 15.69
C ARG A 48 -7.17 -17.30 15.87
N HIS A 49 -8.31 -16.79 15.44
CA HIS A 49 -9.53 -17.57 15.40
C HIS A 49 -9.53 -18.54 14.20
N LYS A 50 -10.06 -19.76 14.34
CA LYS A 50 -10.14 -20.73 13.22
C LYS A 50 -10.88 -20.19 11.99
N MET A 51 -11.74 -19.19 12.20
CA MET A 51 -12.46 -18.49 11.14
C MET A 51 -11.53 -17.73 10.20
N HIS A 52 -10.39 -17.18 10.67
CA HIS A 52 -9.41 -16.49 9.81
C HIS A 52 -8.90 -17.34 8.66
N ASP A 53 -8.68 -18.62 8.91
CA ASP A 53 -8.19 -19.57 7.89
C ASP A 53 -9.28 -19.92 6.86
N LEU A 54 -10.55 -19.66 7.19
CA LEU A 54 -11.70 -19.90 6.33
C LEU A 54 -12.09 -18.66 5.50
N LEU A 55 -11.69 -17.45 5.92
CA LEU A 55 -11.99 -16.20 5.22
C LEU A 55 -11.19 -16.08 3.93
N GLY A 56 -11.86 -15.65 2.85
CA GLY A 56 -11.19 -15.19 1.63
C GLY A 56 -10.35 -13.93 1.88
N ASP A 57 -9.51 -13.55 0.91
CA ASP A 57 -8.60 -12.38 1.08
C ASP A 57 -9.37 -11.07 1.28
N GLU A 58 -10.43 -10.84 0.51
CA GLU A 58 -11.25 -9.63 0.64
C GLU A 58 -12.01 -9.58 1.99
N GLU A 59 -12.53 -10.71 2.44
CA GLU A 59 -13.25 -10.80 3.72
C GLU A 59 -12.29 -10.60 4.90
N LEU A 60 -11.08 -11.15 4.80
CA LEU A 60 -10.02 -10.95 5.78
C LEU A 60 -9.61 -9.47 5.87
N GLU A 61 -9.40 -8.83 4.71
CA GLU A 61 -9.04 -7.42 4.65
C GLU A 61 -10.18 -6.54 5.21
N SER A 62 -11.44 -6.85 4.88
CA SER A 62 -12.62 -6.19 5.43
C SER A 62 -12.72 -6.35 6.95
N PHE A 63 -12.47 -7.55 7.45
CA PHE A 63 -12.40 -7.83 8.88
C PHE A 63 -11.31 -6.99 9.56
N HIS A 64 -10.09 -6.91 9.00
CA HIS A 64 -9.04 -6.05 9.55
C HIS A 64 -9.40 -4.57 9.49
N ARG A 65 -10.03 -4.10 8.41
CA ARG A 65 -10.51 -2.72 8.31
C ARG A 65 -11.55 -2.37 9.38
N SER A 66 -12.31 -3.33 9.88
CA SER A 66 -13.34 -3.09 10.91
C SER A 66 -12.77 -2.58 12.25
N PHE A 67 -11.48 -2.77 12.50
CA PHE A 67 -10.79 -2.22 13.67
C PHE A 67 -10.38 -0.75 13.50
N LEU A 68 -10.41 -0.24 12.27
CA LEU A 68 -9.97 1.13 11.96
C LEU A 68 -11.16 2.09 12.03
N PRO A 69 -10.97 3.31 12.55
CA PRO A 69 -12.05 4.29 12.63
C PRO A 69 -12.58 4.68 11.25
N ASN A 70 -11.67 4.85 10.28
CA ASN A 70 -11.93 5.15 8.88
C ASN A 70 -10.98 4.35 7.97
N THR A 71 -11.24 4.32 6.67
CA THR A 71 -10.40 3.64 5.67
C THR A 71 -9.19 4.46 5.22
N THR A 72 -9.28 5.78 5.28
CA THR A 72 -8.27 6.73 4.79
C THR A 72 -7.95 7.80 5.84
N LEU A 73 -6.76 8.39 5.71
CA LEU A 73 -6.37 9.62 6.42
C LEU A 73 -6.97 10.85 5.72
N ASP A 74 -6.91 11.99 6.39
CA ASP A 74 -7.32 13.28 5.80
C ASP A 74 -6.47 13.64 4.57
N SER A 75 -5.24 13.12 4.49
CA SER A 75 -4.36 13.20 3.33
C SER A 75 -4.78 12.31 2.15
N GLY A 76 -5.82 11.47 2.32
CA GLY A 76 -6.30 10.52 1.32
C GLY A 76 -5.53 9.20 1.28
N LEU A 77 -4.45 9.07 2.06
CA LEU A 77 -3.67 7.83 2.15
C LEU A 77 -4.48 6.72 2.84
N PRO A 78 -4.35 5.45 2.41
CA PRO A 78 -5.00 4.34 3.09
C PRO A 78 -4.45 4.16 4.51
N ARG A 79 -5.34 3.96 5.48
CA ARG A 79 -4.95 3.68 6.87
C ARG A 79 -4.44 2.25 7.03
N LEU A 80 -5.09 1.28 6.40
CA LEU A 80 -4.58 -0.09 6.34
C LEU A 80 -3.34 -0.12 5.42
N VAL A 81 -2.20 -0.47 6.00
CA VAL A 81 -0.94 -0.62 5.27
C VAL A 81 -0.83 -2.04 4.71
N TYR A 82 -1.16 -3.03 5.53
CA TYR A 82 -1.07 -4.43 5.14
C TYR A 82 -2.01 -5.31 5.97
N SER A 83 -2.59 -6.33 5.34
CA SER A 83 -3.39 -7.38 5.97
C SER A 83 -2.58 -8.68 5.99
N TYR A 84 -2.12 -9.11 7.17
CA TYR A 84 -1.34 -10.35 7.28
C TYR A 84 -2.25 -11.56 7.41
N ARG A 85 -1.97 -12.59 6.59
CA ARG A 85 -2.64 -13.90 6.67
C ARG A 85 -1.76 -14.97 7.32
N HIS A 86 -0.51 -15.08 6.89
CA HIS A 86 0.32 -16.26 7.17
C HIS A 86 1.38 -16.00 8.25
N VAL A 87 2.18 -14.94 8.07
CA VAL A 87 3.36 -14.67 8.92
C VAL A 87 2.99 -14.06 10.27
N ILE A 88 1.89 -13.32 10.31
CA ILE A 88 1.33 -12.68 11.50
C ILE A 88 -0.18 -12.88 11.41
N SER A 89 -0.83 -13.20 12.52
CA SER A 89 -2.29 -13.08 12.63
C SER A 89 -2.60 -11.65 13.02
N GLY A 90 -2.89 -10.79 12.04
CA GLY A 90 -3.01 -9.36 12.31
C GLY A 90 -2.90 -8.46 11.08
N PHE A 91 -2.70 -7.17 11.31
CA PHE A 91 -2.59 -6.18 10.24
C PHE A 91 -1.67 -5.02 10.64
N ALA A 92 -1.12 -4.32 9.65
CA ALA A 92 -0.38 -3.07 9.84
C ALA A 92 -1.24 -1.87 9.47
N ALA A 93 -1.27 -0.83 10.31
CA ALA A 93 -2.07 0.36 10.07
C ALA A 93 -1.43 1.66 10.56
N ARG A 94 -1.78 2.77 9.88
CA ARG A 94 -1.43 4.15 10.26
C ARG A 94 -2.39 4.65 11.34
N LEU A 95 -1.87 4.87 12.55
CA LEU A 95 -2.65 5.25 13.72
C LEU A 95 -1.94 6.35 14.52
N THR A 96 -2.73 7.24 15.11
CA THR A 96 -2.24 8.09 16.21
C THR A 96 -2.08 7.27 17.50
N PRO A 97 -1.28 7.73 18.48
CA PRO A 97 -1.19 7.07 19.77
C PRO A 97 -2.55 6.89 20.47
N ASN A 98 -3.44 7.87 20.37
CA ASN A 98 -4.77 7.79 20.97
C ASN A 98 -5.64 6.72 20.29
N GLU A 99 -5.62 6.65 18.96
CA GLU A 99 -6.35 5.61 18.20
C GLU A 99 -5.80 4.21 18.53
N LEU A 100 -4.48 4.08 18.69
CA LEU A 100 -3.85 2.83 19.09
C LEU A 100 -4.34 2.32 20.45
N ASP A 101 -4.50 3.22 21.42
CA ASP A 101 -4.99 2.85 22.75
C ASP A 101 -6.44 2.35 22.70
N VAL A 102 -7.27 2.94 21.83
CA VAL A 102 -8.63 2.42 21.57
C VAL A 102 -8.56 1.02 20.96
N ILE A 103 -7.74 0.82 19.92
CA ILE A 103 -7.61 -0.49 19.25
C ILE A 103 -7.10 -1.55 20.24
N ARG A 104 -6.12 -1.25 21.08
CA ARG A 104 -5.62 -2.17 22.12
C ARG A 104 -6.69 -2.64 23.10
N SER A 105 -7.75 -1.86 23.29
CA SER A 105 -8.87 -2.23 24.15
C SER A 105 -9.93 -3.09 23.46
N MET A 106 -9.86 -3.24 22.13
CA MET A 106 -10.85 -4.00 21.36
C MET A 106 -10.70 -5.51 21.60
N PRO A 107 -11.83 -6.26 21.65
CA PRO A 107 -11.79 -7.72 21.72
C PRO A 107 -10.99 -8.34 20.59
N GLY A 108 -10.17 -9.34 20.93
CA GLY A 108 -9.33 -10.05 19.96
C GLY A 108 -7.99 -9.38 19.66
N VAL A 109 -7.72 -8.15 20.14
CA VAL A 109 -6.39 -7.55 20.04
C VAL A 109 -5.50 -8.06 21.18
N LEU A 110 -4.37 -8.66 20.84
CA LEU A 110 -3.42 -9.24 21.79
C LEU A 110 -2.30 -8.26 22.15
N SER A 111 -1.72 -7.63 21.14
CA SER A 111 -0.66 -6.64 21.28
C SER A 111 -0.61 -5.72 20.06
N ALA A 112 0.13 -4.62 20.20
CA ALA A 112 0.38 -3.73 19.09
C ALA A 112 1.72 -3.04 19.27
N ASP A 113 2.58 -3.20 18.26
CA ASP A 113 3.97 -2.74 18.28
C ASP A 113 4.21 -1.78 17.13
N ARG A 114 5.06 -0.77 17.34
CA ARG A 114 5.39 0.19 16.29
C ARG A 114 6.25 -0.50 15.23
N ASP A 115 5.88 -0.34 13.97
CA ASP A 115 6.71 -0.80 12.86
C ASP A 115 7.99 0.05 12.81
N GLN A 116 9.13 -0.60 13.02
CA GLN A 116 10.45 0.02 13.05
C GLN A 116 11.37 -0.76 12.13
N VAL A 117 12.09 -0.04 11.27
CA VAL A 117 13.15 -0.63 10.47
C VAL A 117 14.38 -0.81 11.36
N TYR A 118 14.71 -2.05 11.65
CA TYR A 118 15.95 -2.39 12.36
C TYR A 118 17.10 -2.53 11.37
N GLN A 119 18.26 -1.96 11.71
CA GLN A 119 19.50 -2.23 10.96
C GLN A 119 19.94 -3.66 11.25
N LEU A 120 20.13 -4.45 10.19
CA LEU A 120 20.67 -5.80 10.31
C LEU A 120 22.16 -5.70 10.66
N GLU A 121 22.49 -6.00 11.91
CA GLU A 121 23.89 -6.16 12.29
C GLU A 121 24.37 -7.55 11.86
N THR A 122 24.92 -7.64 10.64
CA THR A 122 25.54 -8.87 10.16
C THR A 122 26.96 -8.95 10.70
N THR A 123 27.29 -10.04 11.39
CA THR A 123 28.67 -10.33 11.83
C THR A 123 29.54 -10.95 10.74
N TYR A 124 29.01 -11.10 9.51
CA TYR A 124 29.70 -11.74 8.42
C TYR A 124 30.49 -10.73 7.58
N THR A 125 31.82 -10.84 7.62
CA THR A 125 32.72 -10.20 6.66
C THR A 125 33.12 -11.27 5.65
N PRO A 126 32.76 -11.14 4.35
CA PRO A 126 33.19 -12.11 3.33
C PRO A 126 34.70 -12.01 3.07
N GLU A 127 35.37 -13.15 2.84
CA GLU A 127 36.71 -13.21 2.24
C GLU A 127 36.68 -13.16 0.71
#